data_AF-A0A7V5WPP7-F1
#
_entry.id   AF-A0A7V5WPP7-F1
#
_cell.length_a   1.000
_cell.length_b   1.000
_cell.length_c   1.000
_cell.angle_alpha   90.00
_cell.angle_beta   90.00
_cell.angle_gamma   90.00
#
_symmetry.space_group_name_H-M   'P 1'
#
loop_
_entity.id
_entity.type
_entity.pdbx_description
1 polymer ?
#
loop_
_entity_poly.entity_id
_entity_poly.type
_entity_poly.pdbx_seq_one_letter_code
_entity_poly.pdbx_strand_id
1 'polypeptide(L)'
;MLIDNLMGFEGELMFKYQKETTWLSIVAAILIVSLMATDFLDPIAHTLTKATAGLIQYPLVYNLSFFVIVFVGLVKFTKMRWSDFGFARNQLIPAILLSFGVWVLANIAVLVVSLVQGSTISPAEFWQKDGFLAILGKTIGFIFGVGLLEETFFRGFLLPQLYFKFGGSREKRQWLKLISAFVISLVAFTLPHFLVTSSIGMNSVVGTMIGVFILGGILTTFYLRTNNLVLAIIFHGLLDYALPIFETVEVAEGAGVSIYELIMLGLWILVLVIWPYLPQYLNQGPDVLKIPAHNLSHSGTIEKSMKL
;
A
#
# COMPACT_ATOMS: atom_id res chain seq x y z
N MET A 1 21.59 -0.46 20.01
CA MET A 1 22.67 -0.30 19.02
C MET A 1 22.55 -1.27 17.85
N LEU A 2 22.58 -2.61 18.05
CA LEU A 2 22.43 -3.55 16.92
C LEU A 2 21.01 -3.57 16.33
N ILE A 3 19.98 -3.48 17.18
CA ILE A 3 18.56 -3.37 16.74
C ILE A 3 18.32 -2.03 16.04
N ASP A 4 18.88 -0.94 16.55
CA ASP A 4 18.72 0.39 15.93
C ASP A 4 19.38 0.46 14.54
N ASN A 5 20.52 -0.22 14.33
CA ASN A 5 21.18 -0.32 13.03
C ASN A 5 20.52 -1.34 12.07
N LEU A 6 20.00 -2.47 12.57
CA LEU A 6 19.29 -3.46 11.75
C LEU A 6 17.92 -2.93 11.29
N MET A 7 17.28 -2.11 12.13
CA MET A 7 15.99 -1.53 11.85
C MET A 7 16.13 -0.20 11.10
N GLY A 8 17.17 0.60 11.35
CA GLY A 8 17.31 1.94 10.75
C GLY A 8 16.10 2.83 11.04
N PHE A 9 15.33 2.49 12.08
CA PHE A 9 14.03 3.05 12.38
C PHE A 9 14.17 4.08 13.50
N GLU A 10 14.49 5.32 13.13
CA GLU A 10 14.11 6.46 13.97
C GLU A 10 12.60 6.66 13.77
N GLY A 11 11.77 5.96 14.55
CA GLY A 11 10.31 6.04 14.44
C GLY A 11 9.76 7.47 14.49
N GLU A 12 10.46 8.37 15.20
CA GLU A 12 10.15 9.80 15.21
C GLU A 12 10.40 10.50 13.87
N LEU A 13 11.38 10.08 13.07
CA LEU A 13 11.58 10.62 11.72
C LEU A 13 10.47 10.19 10.76
N MET A 14 9.94 8.99 10.92
CA MET A 14 8.93 8.44 10.02
C MET A 14 7.61 9.17 10.10
N PHE A 15 7.12 9.40 11.32
CA PHE A 15 5.84 10.06 11.56
C PHE A 15 6.00 11.56 11.86
N LYS A 16 7.19 12.12 11.64
CA LYS A 16 7.55 13.51 11.97
C LYS A 16 6.58 14.56 11.44
N TYR A 17 6.02 14.30 10.27
CA TYR A 17 5.11 15.23 9.58
C TYR A 17 3.63 14.94 9.83
N GLN A 18 3.31 13.87 10.55
CA GLN A 18 1.94 13.48 10.83
C GLN A 18 1.46 14.15 12.10
N LYS A 19 0.19 14.57 12.09
CA LYS A 19 -0.43 15.19 13.26
C LYS A 19 -1.06 14.13 14.14
N GLU A 20 -1.02 14.33 15.44
CA GLU A 20 -1.81 13.52 16.37
C GLU A 20 -3.27 14.00 16.40
N THR A 21 -4.21 13.06 16.50
CA THR A 21 -5.65 13.32 16.67
C THR A 21 -6.19 12.77 18.00
N THR A 22 -7.49 12.97 18.26
CA THR A 22 -8.14 12.49 19.48
C THR A 22 -8.50 11.00 19.40
N TRP A 23 -8.62 10.33 20.56
CA TRP A 23 -9.15 8.96 20.63
C TRP A 23 -10.55 8.83 20.03
N LEU A 24 -11.40 9.84 20.21
CA LEU A 24 -12.74 9.88 19.63
C LEU A 24 -12.69 9.77 18.10
N SER A 25 -11.78 10.49 17.45
CA SER A 25 -11.60 10.41 15.99
C SER A 25 -11.13 9.03 15.54
N ILE A 26 -10.21 8.40 16.30
CA ILE A 26 -9.72 7.04 16.00
C ILE A 26 -10.86 6.03 16.09
N VAL A 27 -11.60 6.03 17.21
CA VAL A 27 -12.72 5.10 17.43
C VAL A 27 -13.83 5.31 16.41
N ALA A 28 -14.21 6.56 16.14
CA ALA A 28 -15.23 6.87 15.13
C ALA A 28 -14.83 6.36 13.75
N ALA A 29 -13.56 6.53 13.36
CA ALA A 29 -13.09 6.07 12.06
C ALA A 29 -13.03 4.54 11.96
N ILE A 30 -12.60 3.83 13.03
CA ILE A 30 -12.68 2.36 13.10
C ILE A 30 -14.13 1.90 12.94
N LEU A 31 -15.07 2.51 13.68
CA LEU A 31 -16.48 2.12 13.59
C LEU A 31 -17.05 2.33 12.18
N ILE A 32 -16.74 3.45 11.52
CA ILE A 32 -17.21 3.70 10.15
C ILE A 32 -16.65 2.66 9.18
N VAL A 33 -15.36 2.34 9.27
CA VAL A 33 -14.73 1.31 8.43
C VAL A 33 -15.29 -0.08 8.73
N SER A 34 -15.57 -0.40 9.99
CA SER A 34 -16.22 -1.68 10.36
C SER A 34 -17.69 -1.77 9.91
N LEU A 35 -18.36 -0.65 9.64
CA LEU A 35 -19.73 -0.61 9.09
C LEU A 35 -19.77 -0.77 7.56
N MET A 36 -18.62 -0.97 6.90
CA MET A 36 -18.49 -1.32 5.48
C MET A 36 -18.97 -2.75 5.15
N ALA A 37 -20.01 -3.23 5.82
CA ALA A 37 -20.62 -4.53 5.54
C ALA A 37 -22.06 -4.36 5.00
N THR A 38 -22.34 -3.21 4.37
CA THR A 38 -23.69 -2.88 3.90
C THR A 38 -23.79 -2.91 2.38
N ASP A 39 -24.67 -3.74 1.84
CA ASP A 39 -24.85 -4.01 0.39
C ASP A 39 -25.64 -2.91 -0.36
N PHE A 40 -25.78 -1.72 0.22
CA PHE A 40 -26.65 -0.68 -0.35
C PHE A 40 -26.13 -0.11 -1.68
N LEU A 41 -24.83 -0.27 -1.97
CA LEU A 41 -24.21 0.15 -3.22
C LEU A 41 -24.24 -0.94 -4.31
N ASP A 42 -24.63 -2.17 -3.99
CA ASP A 42 -24.61 -3.30 -4.93
C ASP A 42 -25.42 -3.02 -6.21
N PRO A 43 -26.67 -2.48 -6.14
CA PRO A 43 -27.44 -2.22 -7.35
C PRO A 43 -26.79 -1.17 -8.25
N ILE A 44 -26.16 -0.15 -7.64
CA ILE A 44 -25.47 0.94 -8.35
C ILE A 44 -24.21 0.38 -9.02
N ALA A 45 -23.39 -0.36 -8.26
CA ALA A 45 -22.18 -0.98 -8.77
C ALA A 45 -22.45 -1.94 -9.94
N HIS A 46 -23.49 -2.78 -9.82
CA HIS A 46 -23.87 -3.71 -10.88
C HIS A 46 -24.38 -2.98 -12.14
N THR A 47 -25.16 -1.91 -11.96
CA THR A 47 -25.61 -1.05 -13.07
C THR A 47 -24.43 -0.40 -13.79
N LEU A 48 -23.48 0.18 -13.04
CA LEU A 48 -22.28 0.79 -13.60
C LEU A 48 -21.36 -0.24 -14.28
N THR A 49 -21.20 -1.43 -13.69
CA THR A 49 -20.41 -2.53 -14.28
C THR A 49 -20.96 -2.89 -15.66
N LYS A 50 -22.28 -3.06 -15.79
CA LYS A 50 -22.91 -3.35 -17.09
C LYS A 50 -22.78 -2.18 -18.06
N ALA A 51 -23.05 -0.96 -17.61
CA ALA A 51 -23.02 0.24 -18.46
C ALA A 51 -21.61 0.57 -19.01
N THR A 52 -20.55 0.15 -18.30
CA THR A 52 -19.16 0.46 -18.65
C THR A 52 -18.37 -0.74 -19.18
N ALA A 53 -19.06 -1.82 -19.54
CA ALA A 53 -18.43 -3.08 -19.96
C ALA A 53 -17.35 -3.58 -18.97
N GLY A 54 -17.61 -3.40 -17.67
CA GLY A 54 -16.73 -3.83 -16.59
C GLY A 54 -15.62 -2.86 -16.22
N LEU A 55 -15.51 -1.66 -16.82
CA LEU A 55 -14.48 -0.69 -16.43
C LEU A 55 -14.70 -0.13 -15.02
N ILE A 56 -15.95 0.14 -14.63
CA ILE A 56 -16.31 0.55 -13.27
C ILE A 56 -16.91 -0.65 -12.55
N GLN A 57 -16.14 -1.25 -11.64
CA GLN A 57 -16.56 -2.45 -10.91
C GLN A 57 -16.94 -2.19 -9.46
N TYR A 58 -17.56 -3.21 -8.85
CA TYR A 58 -17.95 -3.22 -7.46
C TYR A 58 -16.83 -2.79 -6.49
N PRO A 59 -15.60 -3.35 -6.53
CA PRO A 59 -14.54 -2.95 -5.61
C PRO A 59 -14.21 -1.46 -5.70
N LEU A 60 -14.30 -0.86 -6.90
CA LEU A 60 -14.09 0.58 -7.09
C LEU A 60 -15.24 1.38 -6.48
N VAL A 61 -16.49 1.11 -6.89
CA VAL A 61 -17.65 1.89 -6.44
C VAL A 61 -17.82 1.82 -4.93
N TYR A 62 -17.69 0.62 -4.38
CA TYR A 62 -17.85 0.36 -2.96
C TYR A 62 -16.78 1.09 -2.14
N ASN A 63 -15.51 0.70 -2.33
CA ASN A 63 -14.42 1.16 -1.48
C ASN A 63 -14.07 2.62 -1.75
N LEU A 64 -14.19 3.13 -2.98
CA LEU A 64 -13.93 4.54 -3.24
C LEU A 64 -14.99 5.44 -2.56
N SER A 65 -16.25 5.00 -2.51
CA SER A 65 -17.31 5.74 -1.80
C SER A 65 -17.00 5.84 -0.30
N PHE A 66 -16.62 4.71 0.32
CA PHE A 66 -16.21 4.68 1.72
C PHE A 66 -14.92 5.46 1.97
N PHE A 67 -13.95 5.38 1.06
CA PHE A 67 -12.74 6.22 1.12
C PHE A 67 -13.10 7.69 1.14
N VAL A 68 -13.96 8.17 0.25
CA VAL A 68 -14.40 9.57 0.25
C VAL A 68 -15.04 9.94 1.58
N ILE A 69 -15.95 9.11 2.11
CA ILE A 69 -16.63 9.38 3.39
C ILE A 69 -15.63 9.44 4.56
N VAL A 70 -14.81 8.40 4.72
CA VAL A 70 -13.84 8.27 5.81
C VAL A 70 -12.77 9.35 5.70
N PHE A 71 -12.17 9.52 4.52
CA PHE A 71 -11.09 10.48 4.31
C PHE A 71 -11.57 11.92 4.48
N VAL A 72 -12.71 12.31 3.88
CA VAL A 72 -13.27 13.66 4.07
C VAL A 72 -13.66 13.88 5.52
N GLY A 73 -14.25 12.88 6.18
CA GLY A 73 -14.55 12.92 7.61
C GLY A 73 -13.29 13.19 8.43
N LEU A 74 -12.24 12.39 8.24
CA LEU A 74 -10.95 12.56 8.90
C LEU A 74 -10.37 13.95 8.66
N VAL A 75 -10.24 14.38 7.40
CA VAL A 75 -9.71 15.72 7.06
C VAL A 75 -10.49 16.83 7.75
N LYS A 76 -11.84 16.78 7.76
CA LYS A 76 -12.68 17.80 8.39
C LYS A 76 -12.55 17.81 9.92
N PHE A 77 -12.58 16.64 10.56
CA PHE A 77 -12.59 16.56 12.03
C PHE A 77 -11.20 16.66 12.65
N THR A 78 -10.15 16.22 11.97
CA THR A 78 -8.76 16.24 12.49
C THR A 78 -7.93 17.40 11.95
N LYS A 79 -8.40 18.10 10.90
CA LYS A 79 -7.65 19.15 10.18
C LYS A 79 -6.32 18.64 9.59
N MET A 80 -6.25 17.33 9.34
CA MET A 80 -5.13 16.70 8.64
C MET A 80 -5.16 17.04 7.15
N ARG A 81 -3.98 17.10 6.56
CA ARG A 81 -3.76 17.26 5.11
C ARG A 81 -3.42 15.91 4.49
N TRP A 82 -3.49 15.81 3.17
CA TRP A 82 -3.05 14.62 2.42
C TRP A 82 -1.64 14.13 2.82
N SER A 83 -0.70 15.07 3.02
CA SER A 83 0.66 14.76 3.48
C SER A 83 0.71 14.10 4.86
N ASP A 84 -0.26 14.40 5.73
CA ASP A 84 -0.30 13.87 7.10
C ASP A 84 -0.72 12.40 7.11
N PHE A 85 -1.21 11.86 5.99
CA PHE A 85 -1.46 10.43 5.79
C PHE A 85 -0.28 9.71 5.15
N GLY A 86 0.80 10.41 4.77
CA GLY A 86 1.94 9.80 4.07
C GLY A 86 1.86 9.89 2.54
N PHE A 87 0.92 10.67 1.97
CA PHE A 87 0.94 10.95 0.54
C PHE A 87 2.00 12.00 0.19
N ALA A 88 3.02 11.61 -0.57
CA ALA A 88 4.01 12.53 -1.12
C ALA A 88 4.02 12.46 -2.66
N ARG A 89 3.90 13.63 -3.32
CA ARG A 89 3.83 13.70 -4.79
C ARG A 89 5.07 13.14 -5.49
N ASN A 90 6.24 13.34 -4.90
CA ASN A 90 7.50 12.83 -5.43
C ASN A 90 7.66 11.31 -5.30
N GLN A 91 6.83 10.65 -4.49
CA GLN A 91 6.82 9.19 -4.34
C GLN A 91 5.90 8.47 -5.33
N LEU A 92 5.00 9.20 -6.00
CA LEU A 92 4.03 8.64 -6.94
C LEU A 92 4.71 7.99 -8.15
N ILE A 93 5.62 8.70 -8.82
CA ILE A 93 6.32 8.18 -10.01
C ILE A 93 7.22 6.99 -9.65
N PRO A 94 8.07 7.05 -8.61
CA PRO A 94 8.82 5.88 -8.14
C PRO A 94 7.93 4.69 -7.83
N ALA A 95 6.78 4.91 -7.18
CA ALA A 95 5.87 3.83 -6.84
C ALA A 95 5.32 3.15 -8.10
N ILE A 96 4.82 3.93 -9.07
CA ILE A 96 4.30 3.40 -10.34
C ILE A 96 5.39 2.64 -11.10
N LEU A 97 6.58 3.22 -11.25
CA LEU A 97 7.68 2.59 -11.99
C LEU A 97 8.13 1.28 -11.34
N LEU A 98 8.24 1.26 -10.01
CA LEU A 98 8.64 0.06 -9.28
C LEU A 98 7.57 -1.03 -9.37
N SER A 99 6.30 -0.70 -9.14
CA SER A 99 5.19 -1.64 -9.27
C SER A 99 5.09 -2.22 -10.68
N PHE A 100 5.24 -1.37 -11.70
CA PHE A 100 5.27 -1.83 -13.09
C PHE A 100 6.48 -2.75 -13.36
N GLY A 101 7.66 -2.39 -12.85
CA GLY A 101 8.85 -3.22 -12.96
C GLY A 101 8.67 -4.60 -12.31
N VAL A 102 8.13 -4.65 -11.08
CA VAL A 102 7.81 -5.91 -10.38
C VAL A 102 6.82 -6.75 -11.20
N TRP A 103 5.76 -6.12 -11.71
CA TRP A 103 4.76 -6.80 -12.54
C TRP A 103 5.36 -7.39 -13.83
N VAL A 104 6.21 -6.64 -14.55
CA VAL A 104 6.91 -7.14 -15.73
C VAL A 104 7.83 -8.30 -15.37
N LEU A 105 8.61 -8.18 -14.29
CA LEU A 105 9.50 -9.24 -13.84
C LEU A 105 8.75 -10.51 -13.43
N ALA A 106 7.60 -10.39 -12.78
CA ALA A 106 6.79 -11.55 -12.41
C ALA A 106 6.27 -12.30 -13.64
N ASN A 107 5.82 -11.57 -14.66
CA ASN A 107 5.37 -12.15 -15.92
C ASN A 107 6.51 -12.83 -16.70
N ILE A 108 7.70 -12.22 -16.72
CA ILE A 108 8.91 -12.85 -17.29
C ILE A 108 9.26 -14.13 -16.52
N ALA A 109 9.23 -14.10 -15.19
CA ALA A 109 9.55 -15.25 -14.37
C ALA A 109 8.56 -16.41 -14.60
N VAL A 110 7.26 -16.13 -14.66
CA VAL A 110 6.25 -17.15 -15.00
C VAL A 110 6.50 -17.72 -16.39
N LEU A 111 6.76 -16.87 -17.39
CA LEU A 111 7.07 -17.32 -18.75
C LEU A 111 8.29 -18.27 -18.77
N VAL A 112 9.35 -17.93 -18.04
CA VAL A 112 10.55 -18.78 -17.91
C VAL A 112 10.21 -20.11 -17.24
N VAL A 113 9.42 -20.10 -16.16
CA VAL A 113 8.99 -21.33 -15.47
C VAL A 113 8.19 -22.22 -16.42
N SER A 114 7.23 -21.67 -17.17
CA SER A 114 6.43 -22.42 -18.14
C SER A 114 7.28 -23.03 -19.25
N LEU A 115 8.27 -22.28 -19.78
CA LEU A 115 9.20 -22.78 -20.79
C LEU A 115 10.06 -23.94 -20.27
N VAL A 116 10.58 -23.82 -19.06
CA VAL A 116 11.41 -24.86 -18.42
C VAL A 116 10.60 -26.14 -18.15
N GLN A 117 9.32 -26.00 -17.79
CA GLN A 117 8.42 -27.13 -17.55
C GLN A 117 7.86 -27.74 -18.84
N GLY A 118 8.14 -27.16 -20.01
CA GLY A 118 7.57 -27.60 -21.29
C GLY A 118 6.05 -27.37 -21.37
N SER A 119 5.50 -26.47 -20.55
CA SER A 119 4.08 -26.12 -20.58
C SER A 119 3.75 -25.27 -21.80
N THR A 120 2.55 -25.43 -22.33
CA THR A 120 2.04 -24.55 -23.40
C THR A 120 1.87 -23.14 -22.86
N ILE A 121 2.50 -22.16 -23.50
CA ILE A 121 2.29 -20.74 -23.19
C ILE A 121 0.98 -20.30 -23.85
N SER A 122 -0.02 -20.00 -23.04
CA SER A 122 -1.28 -19.39 -23.47
C SER A 122 -1.56 -18.12 -22.66
N PRO A 123 -2.26 -17.11 -23.24
CA PRO A 123 -2.78 -16.01 -22.45
C PRO A 123 -3.71 -16.54 -21.35
N ALA A 124 -3.68 -15.94 -20.17
CA ALA A 124 -4.56 -16.36 -19.08
C ALA A 124 -6.04 -16.26 -19.50
N GLU A 125 -6.85 -17.26 -19.13
CA GLU A 125 -8.23 -17.48 -19.60
C GLU A 125 -9.10 -16.26 -19.36
N PHE A 126 -8.91 -15.59 -18.22
CA PHE A 126 -9.69 -14.42 -17.87
C PHE A 126 -9.54 -13.28 -18.88
N TRP A 127 -8.40 -13.14 -19.58
CA TRP A 127 -8.24 -12.18 -20.70
C TRP A 127 -9.23 -12.40 -21.83
N GLN A 128 -9.57 -13.65 -22.11
CA GLN A 128 -10.50 -14.03 -23.16
C GLN A 128 -11.94 -13.99 -22.66
N LYS A 129 -12.17 -14.44 -21.42
CA LYS A 129 -13.51 -14.59 -20.83
C LYS A 129 -14.11 -13.26 -20.36
N ASP A 130 -13.35 -12.46 -19.63
CA ASP A 130 -13.85 -11.24 -18.99
C ASP A 130 -13.67 -10.01 -19.91
N GLY A 131 -12.68 -10.07 -20.80
CA GLY A 131 -12.32 -8.97 -21.71
C GLY A 131 -11.48 -7.88 -21.05
N PHE A 132 -10.74 -7.13 -21.89
CA PHE A 132 -9.75 -6.15 -21.44
C PHE A 132 -10.30 -5.08 -20.48
N LEU A 133 -11.47 -4.49 -20.79
CA LEU A 133 -12.05 -3.42 -19.96
C LEU A 133 -12.47 -3.91 -18.58
N ALA A 134 -12.99 -5.12 -18.47
CA ALA A 134 -13.35 -5.70 -17.19
C ALA A 134 -12.11 -5.95 -16.33
N ILE A 135 -11.03 -6.48 -16.91
CA ILE A 135 -9.80 -6.76 -16.17
C ILE A 135 -9.11 -5.48 -15.72
N LEU A 136 -9.08 -4.48 -16.59
CA LEU A 136 -8.61 -3.15 -16.24
C LEU A 136 -9.45 -2.56 -15.11
N GLY A 137 -10.77 -2.69 -15.18
CA GLY A 137 -11.69 -2.23 -14.13
C GLY A 137 -11.51 -2.95 -12.80
N LYS A 138 -11.25 -4.27 -12.79
CA LYS A 138 -10.87 -5.03 -11.59
C LYS A 138 -9.58 -4.47 -10.99
N THR A 139 -8.54 -4.35 -11.81
CA THR A 139 -7.22 -3.84 -11.38
C THR A 139 -7.34 -2.44 -10.78
N ILE A 140 -8.06 -1.53 -11.44
CA ILE A 140 -8.35 -0.18 -10.94
C ILE A 140 -9.15 -0.26 -9.63
N GLY A 141 -10.17 -1.13 -9.56
CA GLY A 141 -11.00 -1.27 -8.37
C GLY A 141 -10.26 -1.80 -7.14
N PHE A 142 -9.32 -2.74 -7.32
CA PHE A 142 -8.51 -3.22 -6.21
C PHE A 142 -7.43 -2.22 -5.80
N ILE A 143 -6.77 -1.52 -6.74
CA ILE A 143 -5.76 -0.52 -6.39
C ILE A 143 -6.40 0.76 -5.81
N PHE A 144 -7.35 1.38 -6.52
CA PHE A 144 -7.94 2.67 -6.14
C PHE A 144 -9.20 2.57 -5.29
N GLY A 145 -9.80 1.38 -5.18
CA GLY A 145 -10.85 1.10 -4.22
C GLY A 145 -10.25 0.52 -2.94
N VAL A 146 -9.95 -0.79 -2.96
CA VAL A 146 -9.54 -1.56 -1.77
C VAL A 146 -8.23 -1.04 -1.19
N GLY A 147 -7.14 -1.12 -1.95
CA GLY A 147 -5.81 -0.70 -1.50
C GLY A 147 -5.77 0.76 -1.05
N LEU A 148 -6.38 1.68 -1.81
CA LEU A 148 -6.44 3.09 -1.45
C LEU A 148 -7.12 3.31 -0.10
N LEU A 149 -8.28 2.71 0.12
CA LEU A 149 -9.02 2.84 1.36
C LEU A 149 -8.27 2.22 2.53
N GLU A 150 -7.91 0.94 2.41
CA GLU A 150 -7.35 0.18 3.51
C GLU A 150 -5.95 0.70 3.88
N GLU A 151 -5.07 0.94 2.92
CA GLU A 151 -3.73 1.44 3.25
C GLU A 151 -3.77 2.86 3.83
N THR A 152 -4.61 3.76 3.27
CA THR A 152 -4.73 5.10 3.84
C THR A 152 -5.26 5.05 5.26
N PHE A 153 -6.22 4.18 5.54
CA PHE A 153 -6.80 4.05 6.88
C PHE A 153 -5.83 3.36 7.86
N PHE A 154 -5.31 2.19 7.53
CA PHE A 154 -4.52 1.39 8.47
C PHE A 154 -3.07 1.89 8.59
N ARG A 155 -2.41 2.23 7.47
CA ARG A 155 -0.99 2.60 7.44
C ARG A 155 -0.81 4.12 7.47
N GLY A 156 -1.63 4.84 6.71
CA GLY A 156 -1.57 6.30 6.65
C GLY A 156 -2.14 6.99 7.90
N PHE A 157 -3.14 6.39 8.55
CA PHE A 157 -3.83 6.98 9.70
C PHE A 157 -3.64 6.18 10.99
N LEU A 158 -4.21 4.98 11.10
CA LEU A 158 -4.36 4.26 12.36
C LEU A 158 -3.01 3.93 13.01
N LEU A 159 -2.08 3.35 12.28
CA LEU A 159 -0.75 2.98 12.78
C LEU A 159 0.00 4.19 13.38
N PRO A 160 0.16 5.33 12.67
CA PRO A 160 0.72 6.55 13.25
C PRO A 160 -0.02 7.05 14.49
N GLN A 161 -1.35 7.06 14.46
CA GLN A 161 -2.13 7.55 15.60
C GLN A 161 -1.94 6.67 16.83
N LEU A 162 -1.92 5.35 16.67
CA LEU A 162 -1.62 4.41 17.75
C LEU A 162 -0.19 4.63 18.28
N TYR A 163 0.78 4.84 17.40
CA TYR A 163 2.15 5.14 17.80
C TYR A 163 2.23 6.40 18.68
N PHE A 164 1.56 7.49 18.29
CA PHE A 164 1.48 8.71 19.10
C PHE A 164 0.75 8.49 20.43
N LYS A 165 -0.35 7.74 20.43
CA LYS A 165 -1.13 7.47 21.65
C LYS A 165 -0.44 6.57 22.66
N PHE A 166 0.47 5.70 22.22
CA PHE A 166 1.33 4.94 23.13
C PHE A 166 2.52 5.78 23.64
N GLY A 167 2.57 7.06 23.30
CA GLY A 167 3.50 8.05 23.83
C GLY A 167 3.14 8.53 25.25
N GLY A 168 3.90 8.06 26.24
CA GLY A 168 4.14 8.79 27.49
C GLY A 168 5.49 9.52 27.47
N SER A 169 5.76 10.39 28.45
CA SER A 169 6.91 11.31 28.57
C SER A 169 8.33 10.69 28.60
N ARG A 170 8.47 9.39 28.35
CA ARG A 170 9.77 8.69 28.36
C ARG A 170 10.16 8.25 26.96
N GLU A 171 11.16 8.92 26.39
CA GLU A 171 11.83 8.60 25.13
C GLU A 171 12.39 7.17 25.07
N LYS A 172 12.65 6.53 26.24
CA LYS A 172 13.41 5.27 26.34
C LYS A 172 12.73 4.00 25.77
N ARG A 173 11.54 4.07 25.17
CA ARG A 173 10.78 2.89 24.71
C ARG A 173 10.12 3.02 23.33
N GLN A 174 10.75 3.75 22.39
CA GLN A 174 10.19 3.96 21.04
C GLN A 174 9.84 2.66 20.29
N TRP A 175 10.69 1.63 20.40
CA TRP A 175 10.44 0.33 19.76
C TRP A 175 9.18 -0.37 20.29
N LEU A 176 8.92 -0.31 21.60
CA LEU A 176 7.71 -0.88 22.20
C LEU A 176 6.45 -0.17 21.69
N LYS A 177 6.50 1.17 21.56
CA LYS A 177 5.39 1.95 21.00
C LYS A 177 5.07 1.49 19.58
N LEU A 178 6.12 1.35 18.76
CA LEU A 178 5.97 0.90 17.37
C LEU A 178 5.41 -0.52 17.30
N ILE A 179 5.94 -1.46 18.09
CA ILE A 179 5.42 -2.84 18.12
C ILE A 179 3.96 -2.87 18.59
N SER A 180 3.60 -2.12 19.64
CA SER A 180 2.21 -2.04 20.10
C SER A 180 1.28 -1.46 19.04
N ALA A 181 1.69 -0.36 18.38
CA ALA A 181 0.93 0.24 17.28
C ALA A 181 0.78 -0.72 16.10
N PHE A 182 1.85 -1.41 15.73
CA PHE A 182 1.88 -2.43 14.70
C PHE A 182 0.88 -3.55 15.01
N VAL A 183 1.00 -4.21 16.17
CA VAL A 183 0.14 -5.35 16.54
C VAL A 183 -1.33 -4.95 16.62
N ILE A 184 -1.64 -3.80 17.23
CA ILE A 184 -3.04 -3.36 17.35
C ILE A 184 -3.62 -2.96 15.99
N SER A 185 -2.83 -2.31 15.13
CA SER A 185 -3.25 -2.03 13.75
C SER A 185 -3.50 -3.30 12.96
N LEU A 186 -2.72 -4.37 13.16
CA LEU A 186 -2.95 -5.67 12.51
C LEU A 186 -4.24 -6.33 12.97
N VAL A 187 -4.52 -6.30 14.27
CA VAL A 187 -5.77 -6.84 14.80
C VAL A 187 -6.96 -6.05 14.24
N ALA A 188 -6.86 -4.72 14.19
CA ALA A 188 -7.90 -3.86 13.62
C ALA A 188 -8.10 -4.10 12.10
N PHE A 189 -7.02 -4.41 11.36
CA PHE A 189 -7.07 -4.77 9.94
C PHE A 189 -7.74 -6.13 9.71
N THR A 190 -7.44 -7.11 10.56
CA THR A 190 -7.92 -8.48 10.42
C THR A 190 -9.39 -8.63 10.82
N LEU A 191 -9.85 -7.87 11.81
CA LEU A 191 -11.18 -8.06 12.40
C LEU A 191 -12.36 -7.86 11.42
N PRO A 192 -12.40 -6.84 10.54
CA PRO A 192 -13.47 -6.70 9.55
C PRO A 192 -13.58 -7.92 8.62
N HIS A 193 -12.46 -8.56 8.29
CA HIS A 193 -12.43 -9.74 7.43
C HIS A 193 -13.11 -10.95 8.08
N PHE A 194 -13.13 -11.05 9.41
CA PHE A 194 -13.86 -12.10 10.12
C PHE A 194 -15.36 -12.03 9.85
N LEU A 195 -15.93 -10.81 9.78
CA LEU A 195 -17.35 -10.62 9.53
C LEU A 195 -17.73 -11.07 8.11
N VAL A 196 -16.90 -10.71 7.12
CA VAL A 196 -17.12 -11.05 5.71
C VAL A 196 -16.92 -12.54 5.45
N THR A 197 -16.03 -13.20 6.19
CA THR A 197 -15.73 -14.65 6.01
C THR A 197 -16.59 -15.57 6.86
N SER A 198 -17.44 -15.04 7.74
CA SER A 198 -18.24 -15.85 8.66
C SER A 198 -19.18 -16.86 7.97
N SER A 199 -19.45 -16.70 6.67
CA SER A 199 -20.30 -17.57 5.86
C SER A 199 -19.61 -18.80 5.25
N ILE A 200 -18.27 -18.89 5.24
CA ILE A 200 -17.51 -19.92 4.48
C ILE A 200 -17.02 -21.13 5.31
N GLY A 201 -17.56 -21.33 6.51
CA GLY A 201 -17.24 -22.46 7.40
C GLY A 201 -15.99 -22.24 8.26
N MET A 202 -16.01 -22.68 9.52
CA MET A 202 -15.03 -22.26 10.55
C MET A 202 -13.56 -22.55 10.20
N ASN A 203 -13.26 -23.70 9.59
CA ASN A 203 -11.89 -24.04 9.21
C ASN A 203 -11.34 -23.08 8.14
N SER A 204 -12.17 -22.71 7.16
CA SER A 204 -11.82 -21.72 6.14
C SER A 204 -11.64 -20.34 6.76
N VAL A 205 -12.49 -19.95 7.71
CA VAL A 205 -12.35 -18.68 8.44
C VAL A 205 -11.00 -18.57 9.13
N VAL A 206 -10.59 -19.61 9.88
CA VAL A 206 -9.30 -19.58 10.59
C VAL A 206 -8.13 -19.43 9.60
N GLY A 207 -8.13 -20.22 8.52
CA GLY A 207 -7.10 -20.13 7.48
C GLY A 207 -7.04 -18.73 6.86
N THR A 208 -8.19 -18.17 6.48
CA THR A 208 -8.29 -16.82 5.91
C THR A 208 -7.83 -15.76 6.90
N MET A 209 -8.20 -15.84 8.18
CA MET A 209 -7.78 -14.87 9.19
C MET A 209 -6.28 -14.90 9.43
N ILE A 210 -5.66 -16.09 9.43
CA ILE A 210 -4.20 -16.21 9.51
C ILE A 210 -3.56 -15.58 8.27
N GLY A 211 -4.08 -15.86 7.07
CA GLY A 211 -3.60 -15.27 5.82
C GLY A 211 -3.69 -13.74 5.82
N VAL A 212 -4.85 -13.18 6.17
CA VAL A 212 -5.08 -11.74 6.28
C VAL A 212 -4.18 -11.10 7.34
N PHE A 213 -3.98 -11.75 8.49
CA PHE A 213 -3.08 -11.25 9.53
C PHE A 213 -1.62 -11.19 9.05
N ILE A 214 -1.14 -12.24 8.37
CA ILE A 214 0.21 -12.31 7.79
C ILE A 214 0.37 -11.24 6.71
N LEU A 215 -0.60 -11.14 5.79
CA LEU A 215 -0.62 -10.13 4.73
C LEU A 215 -0.60 -8.72 5.31
N GLY A 216 -1.42 -8.47 6.34
CA GLY A 216 -1.45 -7.20 7.05
C GLY A 216 -0.07 -6.83 7.63
N GLY A 217 0.64 -7.83 8.18
CA GLY A 217 2.00 -7.70 8.71
C GLY A 217 3.03 -7.37 7.64
N ILE A 218 2.95 -8.05 6.49
CA ILE A 218 3.80 -7.78 5.32
C ILE A 218 3.57 -6.36 4.83
N LEU A 219 2.33 -5.96 4.59
CA LEU A 219 1.97 -4.60 4.14
C LEU A 219 2.39 -3.52 5.13
N THR A 220 2.23 -3.75 6.44
CA THR A 220 2.67 -2.80 7.46
C THR A 220 4.19 -2.67 7.50
N THR A 221 4.90 -3.79 7.46
CA THR A 221 6.38 -3.80 7.37
C THR A 221 6.83 -3.11 6.08
N PHE A 222 6.10 -3.33 5.00
CA PHE A 222 6.37 -2.76 3.70
C PHE A 222 6.25 -1.23 3.72
N TYR A 223 5.13 -0.71 4.24
CA TYR A 223 4.93 0.72 4.44
C TYR A 223 5.98 1.31 5.37
N LEU A 224 6.26 0.67 6.51
CA LEU A 224 7.24 1.17 7.45
C LEU A 224 8.64 1.24 6.82
N ARG A 225 9.01 0.24 6.02
CA ARG A 225 10.33 0.18 5.39
C ARG A 225 10.50 1.19 4.26
N THR A 226 9.45 1.38 3.47
CA THR A 226 9.49 2.23 2.26
C THR A 226 9.11 3.68 2.53
N ASN A 227 8.37 3.93 3.61
CA ASN A 227 7.71 5.20 3.91
C ASN A 227 6.96 5.77 2.69
N ASN A 228 6.37 4.88 1.89
CA ASN A 228 5.69 5.21 0.64
C ASN A 228 4.29 4.60 0.64
N LEU A 229 3.30 5.41 0.99
CA LEU A 229 1.91 4.96 1.07
C LEU A 229 1.39 4.53 -0.31
N VAL A 230 1.74 5.25 -1.38
CA VAL A 230 1.29 4.94 -2.75
C VAL A 230 1.78 3.56 -3.19
N LEU A 231 3.02 3.22 -2.84
CA LEU A 231 3.58 1.91 -3.15
C LEU A 231 2.87 0.80 -2.38
N ALA A 232 2.53 1.01 -1.10
CA ALA A 232 1.72 0.07 -0.32
C ALA A 232 0.32 -0.13 -0.94
N ILE A 233 -0.33 0.95 -1.41
CA ILE A 233 -1.64 0.91 -2.06
C ILE A 233 -1.60 0.02 -3.32
N ILE A 234 -0.62 0.24 -4.19
CA ILE A 234 -0.49 -0.55 -5.42
C ILE A 234 -0.12 -2.00 -5.11
N PHE A 235 0.79 -2.21 -4.16
CA PHE A 235 1.20 -3.56 -3.73
C PHE A 235 0.01 -4.36 -3.19
N HIS A 236 -0.78 -3.76 -2.29
CA HIS A 236 -2.00 -4.39 -1.76
C HIS A 236 -2.98 -4.73 -2.88
N GLY A 237 -3.33 -3.76 -3.73
CA GLY A 237 -4.27 -4.00 -4.83
C GLY A 237 -3.82 -5.10 -5.80
N LEU A 238 -2.51 -5.22 -6.05
CA LEU A 238 -1.95 -6.29 -6.90
C LEU A 238 -1.86 -7.66 -6.21
N LEU A 239 -1.86 -7.70 -4.87
CA LEU A 239 -1.97 -8.95 -4.12
C LEU A 239 -3.41 -9.46 -4.07
N ASP A 240 -4.38 -8.55 -3.95
CA ASP A 240 -5.81 -8.91 -3.99
C ASP A 240 -6.28 -9.29 -5.39
N TYR A 241 -5.68 -8.69 -6.42
CA TYR A 241 -5.96 -9.01 -7.80
C TYR A 241 -4.68 -9.06 -8.62
N ALA A 242 -4.11 -10.27 -8.67
CA ALA A 242 -3.00 -10.59 -9.54
C ALA A 242 -3.38 -10.42 -11.03
N LEU A 243 -2.43 -9.88 -11.81
CA LEU A 243 -2.63 -9.61 -13.24
C LEU A 243 -1.60 -10.37 -14.11
N PRO A 244 -1.58 -11.71 -14.11
CA PRO A 244 -0.71 -12.46 -14.99
C PRO A 244 -1.16 -12.32 -16.46
N ILE A 245 -0.20 -12.21 -17.37
CA ILE A 245 -0.44 -12.19 -18.82
C ILE A 245 -0.67 -13.61 -19.33
N PHE A 246 0.08 -14.57 -18.80
CA PHE A 246 0.06 -15.97 -19.21
C PHE A 246 -0.68 -16.84 -18.20
N GLU A 247 -1.16 -17.99 -18.64
CA GLU A 247 -1.69 -19.01 -17.74
C GLU A 247 -0.67 -19.40 -16.69
N THR A 248 -1.19 -19.63 -15.49
CA THR A 248 -0.36 -19.92 -14.30
C THR A 248 -0.83 -21.21 -13.68
N VAL A 249 0.11 -21.98 -13.15
CA VAL A 249 -0.21 -23.23 -12.44
C VAL A 249 -0.37 -22.96 -10.95
N GLU A 250 -1.30 -23.66 -10.31
CA GLU A 250 -1.35 -23.73 -8.85
C GLU A 250 -0.08 -24.41 -8.33
N VAL A 251 0.41 -23.95 -7.18
CA VAL A 251 1.62 -24.49 -6.55
C VAL A 251 1.40 -25.90 -6.04
N ALA A 252 0.17 -26.20 -5.62
CA ALA A 252 -0.34 -27.52 -5.34
C ALA A 252 -1.84 -27.54 -5.66
N GLU A 253 -2.33 -28.67 -6.17
CA GLU A 253 -3.75 -28.83 -6.53
C GLU A 253 -4.65 -28.51 -5.34
N GLY A 254 -5.55 -27.54 -5.52
CA GLY A 254 -6.50 -27.12 -4.49
C GLY A 254 -5.90 -26.19 -3.42
N ALA A 255 -4.66 -25.73 -3.58
CA ALA A 255 -4.06 -24.77 -2.66
C ALA A 255 -4.67 -23.36 -2.80
N GLY A 256 -5.29 -23.05 -3.95
CA GLY A 256 -5.82 -21.72 -4.25
C GLY A 256 -4.75 -20.63 -4.30
N VAL A 257 -3.48 -21.01 -4.47
CA VAL A 257 -2.34 -20.10 -4.63
C VAL A 257 -1.57 -20.51 -5.88
N SER A 258 -1.47 -19.57 -6.81
CA SER A 258 -0.73 -19.70 -8.05
C SER A 258 0.77 -19.46 -7.86
N ILE A 259 1.58 -20.03 -8.75
CA ILE A 259 3.02 -19.74 -8.79
C ILE A 259 3.30 -18.24 -9.03
N TYR A 260 2.41 -17.55 -9.76
CA TYR A 260 2.52 -16.12 -10.02
C TYR A 260 2.41 -15.30 -8.74
N GLU A 261 1.46 -15.63 -7.85
CA GLU A 261 1.30 -14.93 -6.57
C GLU A 261 2.52 -15.12 -5.68
N LEU A 262 3.10 -16.33 -5.63
CA LEU A 262 4.34 -16.57 -4.89
C LEU A 262 5.53 -15.79 -5.47
N ILE A 263 5.66 -15.74 -6.80
CA ILE A 263 6.70 -14.95 -7.47
C ILE A 263 6.51 -13.46 -7.16
N MET A 264 5.29 -12.94 -7.30
CA MET A 264 4.96 -11.56 -6.98
C MET A 264 5.32 -11.23 -5.54
N LEU A 265 4.89 -12.05 -4.58
CA LEU A 265 5.22 -11.87 -3.17
C LEU A 265 6.73 -11.90 -2.94
N GLY A 266 7.44 -12.85 -3.54
CA GLY A 266 8.90 -12.97 -3.45
C GLY A 266 9.63 -11.74 -3.99
N LEU A 267 9.19 -11.19 -5.12
CA LEU A 267 9.74 -9.96 -5.69
C LEU A 267 9.47 -8.73 -4.80
N TRP A 268 8.30 -8.64 -4.19
CA TRP A 268 8.01 -7.56 -3.24
C TRP A 268 8.83 -7.67 -1.94
N ILE A 269 9.07 -8.89 -1.44
CA ILE A 269 10.01 -9.11 -0.34
C ILE A 269 11.43 -8.72 -0.76
N LEU A 270 11.85 -9.04 -1.99
CA LEU A 270 13.14 -8.61 -2.51
C LEU A 270 13.23 -7.09 -2.56
N VAL A 271 12.19 -6.38 -3.03
CA VAL A 271 12.11 -4.91 -2.98
C VAL A 271 12.36 -4.40 -1.56
N LEU A 272 11.77 -5.02 -0.53
CA LEU A 272 12.00 -4.63 0.85
C LEU A 272 13.42 -4.83 1.34
N VAL A 273 14.05 -5.92 0.93
CA VAL A 273 15.45 -6.23 1.28
C VAL A 273 16.39 -5.25 0.61
N ILE A 274 16.17 -4.91 -0.66
CA ILE A 274 17.04 -4.01 -1.42
C ILE A 274 16.77 -2.53 -1.15
N TRP A 275 15.58 -2.17 -0.64
CA TRP A 275 15.14 -0.78 -0.45
C TRP A 275 16.17 0.15 0.21
N PRO A 276 16.88 -0.25 1.29
CA PRO A 276 17.86 0.61 1.96
C PRO A 276 19.08 0.95 1.10
N TYR A 277 19.34 0.12 0.10
CA TYR A 277 20.46 0.25 -0.82
C TYR A 277 20.07 1.00 -2.10
N LEU A 278 18.78 1.28 -2.30
CA LEU A 278 18.34 2.10 -3.41
C LEU A 278 18.75 3.57 -3.21
N PRO A 279 19.10 4.30 -4.29
CA PRO A 279 19.54 5.68 -4.20
C PRO A 279 18.58 6.59 -3.43
N GLN A 280 19.14 7.48 -2.60
CA GLN A 280 18.36 8.33 -1.69
C GLN A 280 17.35 9.26 -2.39
N TYR A 281 17.49 9.56 -3.68
CA TYR A 281 16.51 10.35 -4.43
C TYR A 281 15.18 9.61 -4.64
N LEU A 282 15.16 8.27 -4.51
CA LEU A 282 13.93 7.49 -4.42
C LEU A 282 13.32 7.53 -3.00
N ASN A 283 14.13 7.89 -2.00
CA ASN A 283 13.80 7.80 -0.56
C ASN A 283 13.51 9.15 0.11
N GLN A 284 13.89 10.28 -0.49
CA GLN A 284 13.82 11.59 0.15
C GLN A 284 12.59 12.39 -0.31
N GLY A 285 11.76 12.79 0.66
CA GLY A 285 10.68 13.76 0.52
C GLY A 285 11.16 15.14 0.00
N PRO A 286 10.24 16.06 -0.32
CA PRO A 286 10.49 17.28 -1.08
C PRO A 286 11.53 18.27 -0.52
N ASP A 287 11.98 18.12 0.73
CA ASP A 287 12.88 19.08 1.37
C ASP A 287 14.38 18.88 1.09
N VAL A 288 14.82 17.74 0.55
CA VAL A 288 16.26 17.48 0.32
C VAL A 288 16.76 17.97 -1.05
N LEU A 289 15.86 18.30 -1.98
CA LEU A 289 16.20 18.95 -3.24
C LEU A 289 16.28 20.47 -3.14
N LYS A 290 16.35 21.04 -1.93
CA LYS A 290 16.95 22.36 -1.74
C LYS A 290 18.45 22.23 -2.00
N ILE A 291 18.82 22.23 -3.28
CA ILE A 291 20.19 22.52 -3.69
C ILE A 291 20.55 23.82 -2.95
N PRO A 292 21.53 23.81 -2.05
CA PRO A 292 21.88 25.03 -1.34
C PRO A 292 22.26 26.06 -2.40
N ALA A 293 21.52 27.17 -2.44
CA ALA A 293 21.73 28.28 -3.37
C ALA A 293 23.04 29.05 -3.11
N HIS A 294 24.04 28.40 -2.53
CA HIS A 294 25.23 29.02 -1.96
C HIS A 294 26.44 29.00 -2.91
N ASN A 295 26.25 28.96 -4.23
CA ASN A 295 27.40 29.02 -5.17
C ASN A 295 27.16 29.80 -6.47
N LEU A 296 26.19 30.73 -6.52
CA LEU A 296 25.99 31.61 -7.68
C LEU A 296 26.44 33.07 -7.47
N SER A 297 27.15 33.40 -6.38
CA SER A 297 27.62 34.78 -6.10
C SER A 297 29.12 35.01 -6.33
N HIS A 298 29.82 34.16 -7.10
CA HIS A 298 31.15 34.50 -7.63
C HIS A 298 31.07 34.95 -9.09
N SER A 299 30.20 35.93 -9.39
CA SER A 299 30.48 36.86 -10.48
C SER A 299 31.52 37.85 -9.95
N GLY A 300 32.79 37.54 -10.20
CA GLY A 300 33.91 38.40 -9.86
C GLY A 300 33.70 39.81 -10.41
N THR A 301 33.73 40.78 -9.50
CA THR A 301 33.91 42.19 -9.79
C THR A 301 35.26 42.36 -10.50
N ILE A 302 35.26 42.46 -11.83
CA ILE A 302 36.40 43.01 -12.57
C ILE A 302 36.30 44.53 -12.44
N GLU A 303 36.91 45.09 -11.40
CA GLU A 303 37.18 46.53 -11.31
C GLU A 303 38.69 46.76 -11.12
N LYS A 304 39.24 47.58 -12.03
CA LYS A 304 40.41 48.46 -11.88
C LYS A 304 41.82 47.87 -12.00
N SER A 305 42.36 47.98 -13.22
CA SER A 305 43.71 48.53 -13.44
C SER A 305 43.77 49.33 -14.75
N MET A 306 43.42 50.62 -14.69
CA MET A 306 43.92 51.63 -15.61
C MET A 306 44.35 52.86 -14.81
N LYS A 307 45.67 52.92 -14.58
CA LYS A 307 46.44 54.14 -14.33
C LYS A 307 47.75 53.99 -15.08
N LEU A 308 47.78 54.53 -16.30
CA LEU A 308 48.81 55.35 -16.95
C LEU A 308 48.59 55.31 -18.46
#